data_AF-A0AAV6V3H5-F1
#
_entry.id   AF-A0AAV6V3H5-F1
#
_cell.length_a   1.000
_cell.length_b   1.000
_cell.length_c   1.000
_cell.angle_alpha   90.00
_cell.angle_beta   90.00
_cell.angle_gamma   90.00
#
_symmetry.space_group_name_H-M   'P 1'
#
loop_
_entity.id
_entity.type
_entity.pdbx_description
1 polymer ?
#
loop_
_entity_poly.entity_id
_entity_poly.type
_entity_poly.pdbx_seq_one_letter_code
_entity_poly.pdbx_strand_id
1 'polypeptide(L)'
;MSFITVPHNCHFSYQNLPYGIFSTPNNSTSRPGVAIGDYILDLSVIKHLFTGPLLKAHQDVFAESSLNGFMCLGKACWHEARKTLQSLLSADNPTLRDDSDLRSRAFVPLESSVMHLPAKIGDYTDFYSSLEHATNVGIMFRGKDNALMPNWKYLPVGYHGRASSIVVSGTPIKRPNGQTRPDDSQPPQFGPCKLMDFELEMAFFVGTPTKLGEPISIETAQDYIFGMVLMNDWSARDIQKWEYVPLGPFLGKNLGTSISPWVVPMEALQPFVCENVAQDPSPFPYLQHSDNYNFDIQLEVSLKAESSERNTVISRSNFKYMYWTMKQQLTHHSITGCNFNSGDLLASGTISGKTPDSYGSMLELSWKGTKVTTLSDGHERKFLKDGDEVTISGYCQGDGYRVGFGTCSGKPSSPSRALTSYLSLAEIRRSYSRRKYHHNKASKHSHLESKFKVSGDSLPYERPHDVHNYLNSHEEQEECHKAALHKCGQTFLRAQKLLSYLHDENIDFRTRCGVRTKSGREDLDIRPTKN
;
A
#
# COMPACT_ATOMS: atom_id res chain seq x y z
N MET A 1 -3.37 33.64 18.74
CA MET A 1 -2.17 32.90 19.21
C MET A 1 -2.64 31.80 20.15
N SER A 2 -1.93 30.67 20.21
CA SER A 2 -2.27 29.57 21.13
C SER A 2 -1.69 29.80 22.53
N PHE A 3 -2.30 29.25 23.59
CA PHE A 3 -1.64 29.16 24.90
C PHE A 3 -0.56 28.05 24.95
N ILE A 4 -0.56 27.14 23.97
CA ILE A 4 0.54 26.20 23.74
C ILE A 4 1.61 26.96 22.96
N THR A 5 2.85 26.94 23.47
CA THR A 5 3.99 27.55 22.79
C THR A 5 4.37 26.70 21.59
N VAL A 6 4.45 27.32 20.40
CA VAL A 6 4.78 26.63 19.16
C VAL A 6 5.95 27.33 18.45
N PRO A 7 7.04 26.62 18.14
CA PRO A 7 8.14 27.16 17.34
C PRO A 7 7.69 27.57 15.93
N HIS A 8 8.29 28.63 15.37
CA HIS A 8 7.94 29.16 14.04
C HIS A 8 8.10 28.16 12.90
N ASN A 9 9.06 27.24 13.01
CA ASN A 9 9.35 26.19 12.03
C ASN A 9 8.59 24.88 12.29
N CYS A 10 7.78 24.80 13.35
CA CYS A 10 7.00 23.62 13.69
C CYS A 10 5.95 23.34 12.62
N HIS A 11 5.76 22.06 12.28
CA HIS A 11 4.75 21.63 11.33
C HIS A 11 3.33 21.88 11.89
N PHE A 12 3.16 21.80 13.21
CA PHE A 12 1.87 21.79 13.89
C PHE A 12 1.56 23.13 14.54
N SER A 13 1.57 24.20 13.74
CA SER A 13 1.14 25.53 14.17
C SER A 13 -0.34 25.57 14.55
N TYR A 14 -0.73 26.63 15.27
CA TYR A 14 -2.14 26.94 15.57
C TYR A 14 -2.99 27.12 14.30
N GLN A 15 -2.36 27.49 13.17
CA GLN A 15 -2.99 27.60 11.87
C GLN A 15 -3.15 26.25 11.17
N ASN A 16 -2.43 25.20 11.59
CA ASN A 16 -2.52 23.88 10.98
C ASN A 16 -3.70 23.08 11.56
N LEU A 17 -3.56 22.60 12.81
CA LEU A 17 -4.53 21.73 13.49
C LEU A 17 -4.94 20.50 12.64
N PRO A 18 -4.00 19.62 12.25
CA PRO A 18 -4.32 18.43 11.48
C PRO A 18 -4.91 17.33 12.36
N TYR A 19 -5.72 16.47 11.76
CA TYR A 19 -6.39 15.36 12.45
C TYR A 19 -5.60 14.06 12.27
N GLY A 20 -5.52 13.23 13.30
CA GLY A 20 -4.87 11.93 13.24
C GLY A 20 -5.49 10.93 14.22
N ILE A 21 -5.10 9.67 14.08
CA ILE A 21 -5.47 8.60 15.02
C ILE A 21 -4.22 8.18 15.77
N PHE A 22 -4.30 8.20 17.09
CA PHE A 22 -3.18 7.85 17.95
C PHE A 22 -3.61 6.92 19.08
N SER A 23 -2.64 6.23 19.64
CA SER A 23 -2.73 5.59 20.95
C SER A 23 -1.47 5.91 21.74
N THR A 24 -1.37 5.39 22.96
CA THR A 24 -0.20 5.58 23.82
C THR A 24 0.17 4.24 24.45
N PRO A 25 1.42 4.04 24.91
CA PRO A 25 1.80 2.82 25.64
C PRO A 25 0.88 2.50 26.83
N ASN A 26 0.36 3.53 27.50
CA ASN A 26 -0.52 3.39 28.68
C ASN A 26 -2.02 3.30 28.34
N ASN A 27 -2.40 3.56 27.09
CA ASN A 27 -3.78 3.46 26.61
C ASN A 27 -3.77 3.06 25.14
N SER A 28 -4.01 1.76 24.90
CA SER A 28 -3.99 1.12 23.59
C SER A 28 -5.21 1.42 22.72
N THR A 29 -6.25 2.07 23.26
CA THR A 29 -7.43 2.47 22.48
C THR A 29 -7.04 3.56 21.49
N SER A 30 -7.06 3.23 20.19
CA SER A 30 -6.89 4.21 19.11
C SER A 30 -8.03 5.21 19.12
N ARG A 31 -7.70 6.50 19.02
CA ARG A 31 -8.67 7.59 19.10
C ARG A 31 -8.23 8.83 18.34
N PRO A 32 -9.15 9.75 18.01
CA PRO A 32 -8.84 10.95 17.24
C PRO A 32 -8.10 11.99 18.10
N GLY A 33 -7.09 12.60 17.49
CA GLY A 33 -6.31 13.67 18.08
C GLY A 33 -6.01 14.78 17.08
N VAL A 34 -5.64 15.95 17.60
CA VAL A 34 -5.20 17.10 16.81
C VAL A 34 -3.80 17.52 17.23
N ALA A 35 -2.86 17.62 16.28
CA ALA A 35 -1.50 18.05 16.59
C ALA A 35 -1.42 19.57 16.82
N ILE A 36 -0.68 19.98 17.86
CA ILE A 36 -0.38 21.38 18.18
C ILE A 36 0.96 21.48 18.91
N GLY A 37 1.95 22.11 18.29
CA GLY A 37 3.33 22.09 18.76
C GLY A 37 3.85 20.65 18.88
N ASP A 38 4.39 20.31 20.05
CA ASP A 38 4.90 18.97 20.36
C ASP A 38 3.86 18.09 21.08
N TYR A 39 2.58 18.46 21.01
CA TYR A 39 1.48 17.78 21.68
C TYR A 39 0.39 17.34 20.71
N ILE A 40 -0.38 16.35 21.16
CA ILE A 40 -1.65 15.92 20.60
C ILE A 40 -2.74 16.30 21.59
N LEU A 41 -3.75 17.04 21.12
CA LEU A 41 -5.00 17.26 21.83
C LEU A 41 -5.94 16.08 21.58
N ASP A 42 -6.24 15.31 22.61
CA ASP A 42 -7.10 14.14 22.60
C ASP A 42 -8.58 14.54 22.48
N LEU A 43 -9.17 14.33 21.30
CA LEU A 43 -10.54 14.78 21.05
C LEU A 43 -11.56 13.98 21.85
N SER A 44 -11.25 12.73 22.23
CA SER A 44 -12.16 11.90 23.02
C SER A 44 -12.37 12.45 24.43
N VAL A 45 -11.34 13.10 24.99
CA VAL A 45 -11.35 13.73 26.31
C VAL A 45 -12.17 15.03 26.28
N ILE A 46 -12.03 15.81 25.22
CA ILE A 46 -12.68 17.14 25.10
C ILE A 46 -13.96 17.14 24.25
N LYS A 47 -14.45 15.99 23.77
CA LYS A 47 -15.61 15.90 22.85
C LYS A 47 -16.87 16.62 23.36
N HIS A 48 -17.06 16.67 24.67
CA HIS A 48 -18.18 17.35 25.32
C HIS A 48 -18.17 18.88 25.14
N LEU A 49 -17.02 19.47 24.80
CA LEU A 49 -16.86 20.91 24.52
C LEU A 49 -17.30 21.29 23.10
N PHE A 50 -17.57 20.32 22.21
CA PHE A 50 -18.14 20.58 20.89
C PHE A 50 -19.66 20.73 21.01
N THR A 51 -20.09 21.86 21.58
CA THR A 51 -21.50 22.15 21.88
C THR A 51 -22.23 22.92 20.78
N GLY A 52 -21.58 23.14 19.64
CA GLY A 52 -22.18 23.82 18.49
C GLY A 52 -23.35 23.05 17.89
N PRO A 53 -24.22 23.73 17.12
CA PRO A 53 -25.45 23.15 16.62
C PRO A 53 -25.24 21.92 15.73
N LEU A 54 -24.11 21.85 15.01
CA LEU A 54 -23.83 20.74 14.11
C LEU A 54 -23.16 19.56 14.81
N LEU A 55 -22.33 19.78 15.83
CA LEU A 55 -21.55 18.71 16.46
C LEU A 55 -22.12 18.21 17.79
N LYS A 56 -22.99 18.97 18.45
CA LYS A 56 -23.55 18.58 19.77
C LYS A 56 -24.21 17.19 19.76
N ALA A 57 -24.84 16.81 18.64
CA ALA A 57 -25.49 15.50 18.48
C ALA A 57 -24.56 14.40 17.92
N HIS A 58 -23.32 14.74 17.55
CA HIS A 58 -22.37 13.87 16.86
C HIS A 58 -20.99 13.83 17.56
N GLN A 59 -20.93 14.08 18.86
CA GLN A 59 -19.68 14.12 19.62
C GLN A 59 -18.99 12.74 19.71
N ASP A 60 -19.74 11.66 19.47
CA ASP A 60 -19.29 10.27 19.48
C ASP A 60 -18.23 9.98 18.41
N VAL A 61 -18.24 10.69 17.28
CA VAL A 61 -17.20 10.55 16.23
C VAL A 61 -15.78 10.82 16.76
N PHE A 62 -15.66 11.63 17.82
CA PHE A 62 -14.38 11.93 18.47
C PHE A 62 -13.91 10.83 19.44
N ALA A 63 -14.62 9.70 19.52
CA ALA A 63 -14.20 8.51 20.25
C ALA A 63 -14.01 7.28 19.34
N GLU A 64 -14.14 7.44 18.02
CA GLU A 64 -13.95 6.36 17.05
C GLU A 64 -12.47 5.99 16.85
N SER A 65 -12.22 4.76 16.40
CA SER A 65 -10.86 4.29 16.09
C SER A 65 -10.33 4.78 14.73
N SER A 66 -11.11 5.54 13.97
CA SER A 66 -10.75 6.11 12.68
C SER A 66 -11.52 7.41 12.42
N LEU A 67 -11.05 8.25 11.51
CA LEU A 67 -11.69 9.54 11.19
C LEU A 67 -12.93 9.40 10.31
N ASN A 68 -13.32 8.19 9.87
CA ASN A 68 -14.40 7.99 8.90
C ASN A 68 -15.74 8.60 9.36
N GLY A 69 -16.15 8.41 10.62
CA GLY A 69 -17.37 9.02 11.15
C GLY A 69 -17.34 10.54 11.09
N PHE A 70 -16.22 11.15 11.47
CA PHE A 70 -16.03 12.60 11.39
C PHE A 70 -15.98 13.12 9.93
N MET A 71 -15.28 12.41 9.04
CA MET A 71 -15.26 12.68 7.60
C MET A 71 -16.68 12.66 7.02
N CYS A 72 -17.51 11.69 7.42
CA CYS A 72 -18.89 11.56 6.93
C CYS A 72 -19.78 12.78 7.22
N LEU A 73 -19.53 13.52 8.30
CA LEU A 73 -20.36 14.65 8.73
C LEU A 73 -20.35 15.86 7.77
N GLY A 74 -19.38 15.93 6.85
CA GLY A 74 -19.31 16.96 5.81
C GLY A 74 -18.73 18.31 6.26
N LYS A 75 -18.47 19.16 5.27
CA LYS A 75 -17.73 20.42 5.38
C LYS A 75 -18.17 21.35 6.51
N ALA A 76 -19.48 21.50 6.72
CA ALA A 76 -20.01 22.39 7.75
C ALA A 76 -19.61 21.93 9.17
N CYS A 77 -19.64 20.63 9.42
CA CYS A 77 -19.21 20.03 10.69
C CYS A 77 -17.69 20.12 10.87
N TRP A 78 -16.90 19.93 9.81
CA TRP A 78 -15.44 20.09 9.87
C TRP A 78 -15.05 21.53 10.22
N HIS A 79 -15.77 22.51 9.65
CA HIS A 79 -15.59 23.92 9.95
C HIS A 79 -15.93 24.25 11.41
N GLU A 80 -17.09 23.79 11.90
CA GLU A 80 -17.49 23.98 13.30
C GLU A 80 -16.48 23.36 14.27
N ALA A 81 -15.96 22.16 13.97
CA ALA A 81 -14.95 21.49 14.77
C ALA A 81 -13.66 22.33 14.83
N ARG A 82 -13.18 22.79 13.67
CA ARG A 82 -11.97 23.62 13.58
C ARG A 82 -12.12 24.94 14.33
N LYS A 83 -13.26 25.62 14.21
CA LYS A 83 -13.55 26.85 14.95
C LYS A 83 -13.59 26.62 16.46
N THR A 84 -14.18 25.51 16.89
CA THR A 84 -14.19 25.10 18.29
C THR A 84 -12.77 24.87 18.80
N LEU A 85 -11.95 24.12 18.06
CA LEU A 85 -10.55 23.85 18.41
C LEU A 85 -9.71 25.13 18.47
N GLN A 86 -9.85 26.03 17.49
CA GLN A 86 -9.20 27.34 17.49
C GLN A 86 -9.60 28.13 18.73
N SER A 87 -10.90 28.21 19.04
CA SER A 87 -11.39 28.88 20.24
C SER A 87 -10.78 28.28 21.51
N LEU A 88 -10.84 26.96 21.67
CA LEU A 88 -10.33 26.25 22.85
C LEU A 88 -8.82 26.40 23.03
N LEU A 89 -8.05 26.43 21.95
CA LEU A 89 -6.58 26.56 21.97
C LEU A 89 -6.12 28.02 22.06
N SER A 90 -7.00 28.99 21.85
CA SER A 90 -6.67 30.41 21.90
C SER A 90 -6.12 30.80 23.26
N ALA A 91 -5.08 31.65 23.27
CA ALA A 91 -4.52 32.23 24.48
C ALA A 91 -5.56 33.00 25.32
N ASP A 92 -6.66 33.45 24.71
CA ASP A 92 -7.70 34.26 25.35
C ASP A 92 -8.89 33.43 25.86
N ASN A 93 -8.91 32.12 25.64
CA ASN A 93 -10.00 31.25 26.07
C ASN A 93 -9.62 30.44 27.32
N PRO A 94 -10.25 30.69 28.48
CA PRO A 94 -9.92 30.00 29.72
C PRO A 94 -10.44 28.55 29.78
N THR A 95 -11.44 28.18 28.97
CA THR A 95 -12.20 26.92 29.11
C THR A 95 -11.31 25.67 29.17
N LEU A 96 -10.33 25.56 28.27
CA LEU A 96 -9.35 24.47 28.30
C LEU A 96 -8.01 24.90 28.91
N ARG A 97 -7.66 26.19 28.82
CA ARG A 97 -6.38 26.74 29.28
C ARG A 97 -6.22 26.64 30.80
N ASP A 98 -7.29 26.98 31.53
CA ASP A 98 -7.29 27.17 32.99
C ASP A 98 -7.88 25.98 33.76
N ASP A 99 -8.55 25.04 33.07
CA ASP A 99 -8.93 23.76 33.67
C ASP A 99 -7.72 22.82 33.70
N SER A 100 -6.96 22.89 34.79
CA SER A 100 -5.71 22.13 34.95
C SER A 100 -5.92 20.62 34.89
N ASP A 101 -7.04 20.13 35.43
CA ASP A 101 -7.34 18.68 35.44
C ASP A 101 -7.64 18.20 34.02
N LEU A 102 -8.58 18.85 33.33
CA LEU A 102 -8.94 18.51 31.96
C LEU A 102 -7.72 18.63 31.03
N ARG A 103 -6.96 19.73 31.15
CA ARG A 103 -5.77 19.98 30.34
C ARG A 103 -4.72 18.90 30.52
N SER A 104 -4.46 18.46 31.75
CA SER A 104 -3.47 17.41 32.04
C SER A 104 -3.81 16.06 31.39
N ARG A 105 -5.10 15.77 31.22
CA ARG A 105 -5.60 14.53 30.59
C ARG A 105 -5.79 14.66 29.08
N ALA A 106 -6.02 15.87 28.59
CA ALA A 106 -6.33 16.15 27.18
C ALA A 106 -5.09 16.30 26.29
N PHE A 107 -3.94 16.71 26.83
CA PHE A 107 -2.70 16.86 26.05
C PHE A 107 -1.75 15.69 26.26
N VAL A 108 -1.33 15.07 25.16
CA VAL A 108 -0.37 13.96 25.14
C VAL A 108 0.89 14.40 24.38
N PRO A 109 2.11 14.19 24.90
CA PRO A 109 3.34 14.47 24.15
C PRO A 109 3.41 13.64 22.87
N LEU A 110 3.67 14.29 21.73
CA LEU A 110 3.69 13.64 20.42
C LEU A 110 4.73 12.52 20.36
N GLU A 111 5.90 12.71 20.98
CA GLU A 111 6.97 11.72 21.09
C GLU A 111 6.58 10.42 21.83
N SER A 112 5.57 10.50 22.70
CA SER A 112 5.08 9.36 23.49
C SER A 112 3.91 8.62 22.83
N SER A 113 3.47 9.10 21.66
CA SER A 113 2.32 8.57 20.95
C SER A 113 2.70 7.53 19.91
N VAL A 114 1.78 6.60 19.65
CA VAL A 114 1.83 5.68 18.51
C VAL A 114 0.77 6.10 17.52
N MET A 115 1.21 6.55 16.34
CA MET A 115 0.31 6.96 15.27
C MET A 115 -0.20 5.76 14.47
N HIS A 116 -1.46 5.82 14.04
CA HIS A 116 -2.12 4.80 13.22
C HIS A 116 -2.54 5.39 11.87
N LEU A 117 -3.05 4.54 10.98
CA LEU A 117 -3.73 5.04 9.79
C LEU A 117 -4.91 5.94 10.19
N PRO A 118 -5.06 7.13 9.58
CA PRO A 118 -6.07 8.09 10.00
C PRO A 118 -7.51 7.65 9.66
N ALA A 119 -7.69 6.84 8.63
CA ALA A 119 -9.00 6.35 8.20
C ALA A 119 -8.92 4.86 7.81
N LYS A 120 -10.07 4.20 7.85
CA LYS A 120 -10.28 2.94 7.13
C LYS A 120 -10.51 3.28 5.67
N ILE A 121 -9.53 2.96 4.83
CA ILE A 121 -9.58 3.28 3.40
C ILE A 121 -10.39 2.17 2.71
N GLY A 122 -11.54 2.54 2.13
CA GLY A 122 -12.36 1.63 1.33
C GLY A 122 -11.67 1.38 -0.01
N ASP A 123 -11.62 2.42 -0.82
CA ASP A 123 -10.94 2.43 -2.11
C ASP A 123 -9.76 3.41 -2.14
N TYR A 124 -8.74 3.03 -2.89
CA TYR A 124 -7.56 3.86 -3.18
C TYR A 124 -7.42 3.98 -4.68
N THR A 125 -7.31 5.21 -5.17
CA THR A 125 -7.03 5.52 -6.57
C THR A 125 -5.80 6.38 -6.68
N ASP A 126 -4.94 6.03 -7.62
CA ASP A 126 -3.73 6.77 -7.91
C ASP A 126 -3.86 7.44 -9.28
N PHE A 127 -3.70 8.75 -9.31
CA PHE A 127 -3.73 9.53 -10.54
C PHE A 127 -2.33 9.61 -11.16
N TYR A 128 -2.24 10.33 -12.28
CA TYR A 128 -1.00 10.48 -13.01
C TYR A 128 -0.86 11.92 -13.51
N SER A 129 -1.02 12.88 -12.59
CA SER A 129 -1.39 14.26 -12.91
C SER A 129 -0.23 15.26 -13.01
N SER A 130 1.02 14.86 -12.81
CA SER A 130 2.20 15.70 -13.06
C SER A 130 2.62 15.61 -14.54
N LEU A 131 2.61 16.76 -15.23
CA LEU A 131 2.99 16.85 -16.64
C LEU A 131 4.46 16.49 -16.85
N GLU A 132 5.33 17.00 -15.97
CA GLU A 132 6.75 16.74 -15.98
C GLU A 132 7.04 15.25 -15.77
N HIS A 133 6.42 14.62 -14.77
CA HIS A 133 6.60 13.18 -14.52
C HIS A 133 6.14 12.35 -15.73
N ALA A 134 4.94 12.63 -16.24
CA ALA A 134 4.39 11.94 -17.41
C ALA A 134 5.28 12.07 -18.64
N THR A 135 5.84 13.26 -18.85
CA THR A 135 6.77 13.56 -19.94
C THR A 135 8.11 12.83 -19.74
N ASN A 136 8.69 12.86 -18.54
CA ASN A 136 9.96 12.20 -18.23
C ASN A 136 9.89 10.69 -18.46
N VAL A 137 8.88 10.03 -17.89
CA VAL A 137 8.62 8.60 -18.10
C VAL A 137 8.39 8.34 -19.59
N GLY A 138 7.59 9.17 -20.24
CA GLY A 138 7.38 9.11 -21.68
C GLY A 138 8.66 9.10 -22.50
N ILE A 139 9.56 10.05 -22.25
CA ILE A 139 10.86 10.13 -22.93
C ILE A 139 11.67 8.86 -22.72
N MET A 140 11.74 8.35 -21.48
CA MET A 140 12.52 7.16 -21.12
C MET A 140 12.02 5.85 -21.75
N PHE A 141 10.77 5.79 -22.20
CA PHE A 141 10.15 4.58 -22.75
C PHE A 141 9.78 4.69 -24.24
N ARG A 142 9.40 5.87 -24.72
CA ARG A 142 8.85 6.10 -26.08
C ARG A 142 9.61 7.16 -26.88
N GLY A 143 10.61 7.82 -26.26
CA GLY A 143 11.34 8.92 -26.87
C GLY A 143 10.63 10.26 -26.75
N LYS A 144 11.35 11.33 -27.10
CA LYS A 144 10.92 12.72 -26.86
C LYS A 144 9.65 13.11 -27.62
N ASP A 145 9.53 12.64 -28.86
CA ASP A 145 8.43 13.03 -29.75
C ASP A 145 7.10 12.35 -29.37
N ASN A 146 7.15 11.28 -28.56
CA ASN A 146 5.97 10.49 -28.16
C ASN A 146 5.87 10.37 -26.62
N ALA A 147 6.34 11.40 -25.90
CA ALA A 147 6.44 11.36 -24.46
C ALA A 147 5.05 11.19 -23.79
N LEU A 148 4.09 12.06 -24.13
CA LEU A 148 2.74 11.97 -23.60
C LEU A 148 1.86 11.09 -24.47
N MET A 149 1.03 10.26 -23.83
CA MET A 149 -0.04 9.55 -24.53
C MET A 149 -1.13 10.54 -24.95
N PRO A 150 -1.84 10.31 -26.07
CA PRO A 150 -2.78 11.28 -26.62
C PRO A 150 -3.88 11.73 -25.66
N ASN A 151 -4.31 10.86 -24.74
CA ASN A 151 -5.39 11.13 -23.78
C ASN A 151 -4.96 12.00 -22.58
N TRP A 152 -3.67 12.07 -22.26
CA TRP A 152 -3.19 12.58 -20.97
C TRP A 152 -3.59 14.03 -20.69
N LYS A 153 -3.63 14.86 -21.73
CA LYS A 153 -4.03 16.28 -21.62
C LYS A 153 -5.55 16.51 -21.67
N TYR A 154 -6.35 15.47 -21.90
CA TYR A 154 -7.81 15.57 -22.01
C TYR A 154 -8.56 15.04 -20.79
N LEU A 155 -7.94 14.18 -20.00
CA LEU A 155 -8.48 13.64 -18.76
C LEU A 155 -7.38 13.36 -17.74
N PRO A 156 -7.66 13.49 -16.42
CA PRO A 156 -6.74 13.07 -15.38
C PRO A 156 -6.70 11.53 -15.33
N VAL A 157 -5.75 10.94 -16.04
CA VAL A 157 -5.53 9.49 -16.06
C VAL A 157 -5.28 9.00 -14.62
N GLY A 158 -5.90 7.89 -14.25
CA GLY A 158 -5.69 7.22 -12.97
C GLY A 158 -6.04 5.74 -13.03
N TYR A 159 -5.71 5.01 -11.98
CA TYR A 159 -6.00 3.58 -11.83
C TYR A 159 -6.34 3.23 -10.39
N HIS A 160 -7.09 2.15 -10.19
CA HIS A 160 -7.38 1.64 -8.86
C HIS A 160 -6.10 1.06 -8.24
N GLY A 161 -5.66 1.64 -7.13
CA GLY A 161 -4.56 1.16 -6.32
C GLY A 161 -5.01 0.03 -5.38
N ARG A 162 -4.13 -0.36 -4.45
CA ARG A 162 -4.43 -1.41 -3.47
C ARG A 162 -4.58 -0.85 -2.05
N ALA A 163 -5.83 -0.67 -1.60
CA ALA A 163 -6.11 -0.14 -0.26
C ALA A 163 -5.50 -0.99 0.89
N SER A 164 -5.51 -2.32 0.78
CA SER A 164 -5.05 -3.21 1.85
C SER A 164 -3.56 -3.12 2.18
N SER A 165 -2.74 -2.55 1.28
CA SER A 165 -1.29 -2.40 1.45
C SER A 165 -0.89 -0.95 1.73
N ILE A 166 -1.85 -0.08 2.03
CA ILE A 166 -1.56 1.26 2.56
C ILE A 166 -1.19 1.12 4.03
N VAL A 167 -0.07 1.72 4.41
CA VAL A 167 0.50 1.65 5.75
C VAL A 167 0.85 3.04 6.26
N VAL A 168 0.83 3.22 7.57
CA VAL A 168 1.25 4.48 8.19
C VAL A 168 2.78 4.62 8.12
N SER A 169 3.26 5.87 8.02
CA SER A 169 4.68 6.25 8.14
C SER A 169 5.44 5.43 9.18
N GLY A 170 6.68 5.05 8.86
CA GLY A 170 7.57 4.27 9.72
C GLY A 170 7.42 2.76 9.55
N THR A 171 6.37 2.29 8.87
CA THR A 171 6.20 0.86 8.57
C THR A 171 7.29 0.39 7.60
N PRO A 172 8.08 -0.65 7.92
CA PRO A 172 9.06 -1.21 6.99
C PRO A 172 8.40 -1.78 5.73
N ILE A 173 9.04 -1.59 4.57
CA ILE A 173 8.54 -2.08 3.28
C ILE A 173 9.44 -3.21 2.81
N LYS A 174 8.88 -4.40 2.64
CA LYS A 174 9.67 -5.54 2.18
C LYS A 174 9.91 -5.45 0.68
N ARG A 175 11.16 -5.58 0.24
CA ARG A 175 11.48 -5.70 -1.19
C ARG A 175 10.71 -6.87 -1.80
N PRO A 176 9.90 -6.66 -2.85
CA PRO A 176 9.12 -7.73 -3.43
C PRO A 176 10.00 -8.67 -4.26
N ASN A 177 9.61 -9.95 -4.27
CA ASN A 177 9.99 -10.85 -5.34
C ASN A 177 8.90 -10.80 -6.42
N GLY A 178 9.27 -10.96 -7.68
CA GLY A 178 8.32 -11.01 -8.78
C GLY A 178 8.93 -11.49 -10.08
N GLN A 179 8.11 -11.55 -11.11
CA GLN A 179 8.57 -11.82 -12.47
C GLN A 179 9.15 -10.54 -13.08
N THR A 180 10.29 -10.67 -13.74
CA THR A 180 10.96 -9.58 -14.46
C THR A 180 11.45 -10.11 -15.80
N ARG A 181 11.58 -9.22 -16.80
CA ARG A 181 12.18 -9.56 -18.10
C ARG A 181 13.29 -8.56 -18.42
N PRO A 182 14.50 -8.77 -17.89
CA PRO A 182 15.63 -7.85 -18.10
C PRO A 182 16.19 -7.92 -19.53
N ASP A 183 16.09 -9.07 -20.18
CA ASP A 183 16.48 -9.31 -21.57
C ASP A 183 15.24 -9.70 -22.38
N ASP A 184 14.88 -8.87 -23.35
CA ASP A 184 13.69 -9.08 -24.18
C ASP A 184 13.84 -10.31 -25.11
N SER A 185 15.07 -10.82 -25.31
CA SER A 185 15.34 -12.04 -26.08
C SER A 185 15.22 -13.34 -25.28
N GLN A 186 15.10 -13.25 -23.94
CA GLN A 186 15.05 -14.40 -23.04
C GLN A 186 13.68 -14.53 -22.35
N PRO A 187 13.34 -15.73 -21.83
CA PRO A 187 12.18 -15.91 -20.94
C PRO A 187 12.27 -15.04 -19.67
N PRO A 188 11.13 -14.67 -19.06
CA PRO A 188 11.11 -13.92 -17.80
C PRO A 188 11.75 -14.73 -16.65
N GLN A 189 12.28 -14.02 -15.68
CA GLN A 189 12.96 -14.56 -14.49
C GLN A 189 12.17 -14.21 -13.23
N PHE A 190 12.21 -15.08 -12.22
CA PHE A 190 11.62 -14.82 -10.91
C PHE A 190 12.70 -14.57 -9.86
N GLY A 191 12.56 -13.50 -9.09
CA GLY A 191 13.52 -13.14 -8.04
C GLY A 191 13.23 -11.78 -7.41
N PRO A 192 14.16 -11.26 -6.59
CA PRO A 192 13.99 -9.96 -5.96
C PRO A 192 14.01 -8.83 -6.99
N CYS A 193 13.15 -7.83 -6.77
CA CYS A 193 13.14 -6.59 -7.52
C CYS A 193 14.52 -5.91 -7.46
N LYS A 194 15.06 -5.53 -8.63
CA LYS A 194 16.34 -4.84 -8.79
C LYS A 194 16.15 -3.32 -8.91
N LEU A 195 14.98 -2.87 -9.35
CA LEU A 195 14.67 -1.47 -9.61
C LEU A 195 13.58 -0.95 -8.64
N MET A 196 13.87 -1.02 -7.34
CA MET A 196 12.97 -0.53 -6.30
C MET A 196 13.08 0.99 -6.16
N ASP A 197 11.93 1.65 -6.04
CA ASP A 197 11.80 3.09 -6.18
C ASP A 197 10.79 3.66 -5.18
N PHE A 198 10.90 4.96 -4.94
CA PHE A 198 9.87 5.76 -4.28
C PHE A 198 9.11 6.57 -5.33
N GLU A 199 7.90 7.00 -4.98
CA GLU A 199 7.17 8.03 -5.72
C GLU A 199 6.73 9.11 -4.74
N LEU A 200 7.21 10.34 -4.93
CA LEU A 200 6.81 11.50 -4.15
C LEU A 200 5.38 11.88 -4.52
N GLU A 201 4.45 11.70 -3.59
CA GLU A 201 3.05 12.01 -3.81
C GLU A 201 2.41 12.74 -2.65
N MET A 202 1.24 13.30 -2.92
CA MET A 202 0.27 13.68 -1.91
C MET A 202 -1.05 13.01 -2.23
N ALA A 203 -1.87 12.78 -1.22
CA ALA A 203 -3.19 12.20 -1.39
C ALA A 203 -4.21 12.96 -0.56
N PHE A 204 -5.46 12.95 -1.01
CA PHE A 204 -6.57 13.55 -0.29
C PHE A 204 -7.62 12.50 0.07
N PHE A 205 -8.23 12.71 1.25
CA PHE A 205 -9.34 11.88 1.72
C PHE A 205 -10.67 12.45 1.24
N VAL A 206 -11.53 11.57 0.73
CA VAL A 206 -12.93 11.89 0.48
C VAL A 206 -13.69 11.90 1.80
N GLY A 207 -14.40 12.99 2.06
CA GLY A 207 -15.16 13.26 3.27
C GLY A 207 -16.55 12.66 3.22
N THR A 208 -17.45 13.31 2.48
CA THR A 208 -18.87 12.91 2.38
C THR A 208 -19.07 11.82 1.32
N PRO A 209 -19.83 10.74 1.61
CA PRO A 209 -20.08 9.69 0.63
C PRO A 209 -21.04 10.16 -0.47
N THR A 210 -20.97 9.50 -1.63
CA THR A 210 -21.93 9.70 -2.73
C THR A 210 -22.70 8.42 -3.03
N LYS A 211 -23.79 8.54 -3.81
CA LYS A 211 -24.54 7.38 -4.28
C LYS A 211 -24.04 6.94 -5.65
N LEU A 212 -24.13 5.64 -5.92
CA LEU A 212 -23.83 5.09 -7.23
C LEU A 212 -24.77 5.70 -8.27
N GLY A 213 -24.18 6.20 -9.36
CA GLY A 213 -24.91 6.89 -10.43
C GLY A 213 -25.09 8.40 -10.21
N GLU A 214 -24.57 8.98 -9.12
CA GLU A 214 -24.64 10.43 -8.85
C GLU A 214 -23.23 11.08 -8.95
N PRO A 215 -22.85 11.64 -10.11
CA PRO A 215 -21.56 12.31 -10.28
C PRO A 215 -21.39 13.56 -9.41
N ILE A 216 -20.14 13.87 -9.06
CA ILE A 216 -19.77 15.11 -8.38
C ILE A 216 -19.42 16.16 -9.43
N SER A 217 -20.20 17.23 -9.48
CA SER A 217 -19.93 18.38 -10.35
C SER A 217 -18.66 19.13 -9.93
N ILE A 218 -17.95 19.72 -10.89
CA ILE A 218 -16.69 20.43 -10.64
C ILE A 218 -16.84 21.61 -9.69
N GLU A 219 -18.01 22.24 -9.65
CA GLU A 219 -18.35 23.37 -8.79
C GLU A 219 -18.40 23.00 -7.31
N THR A 220 -18.79 21.76 -6.99
CA THR A 220 -19.00 21.27 -5.61
C THR A 220 -17.92 20.29 -5.16
N ALA A 221 -17.03 19.85 -6.06
CA ALA A 221 -16.00 18.84 -5.77
C ALA A 221 -15.18 19.14 -4.50
N GLN A 222 -14.83 20.41 -4.26
CA GLN A 222 -14.08 20.82 -3.08
C GLN A 222 -14.79 20.54 -1.74
N ASP A 223 -16.12 20.44 -1.73
CA ASP A 223 -16.89 20.19 -0.51
C ASP A 223 -16.81 18.73 -0.04
N TYR A 224 -16.36 17.85 -0.93
CA TYR A 224 -16.13 16.43 -0.66
C TYR A 224 -14.69 16.13 -0.23
N ILE A 225 -13.76 17.10 -0.29
CA ILE A 225 -12.35 16.88 0.03
C ILE A 225 -12.10 17.27 1.49
N PHE A 226 -11.84 16.29 2.34
CA PHE A 226 -11.65 16.51 3.78
C PHE A 226 -10.30 17.18 4.08
N GLY A 227 -9.22 16.61 3.53
CA GLY A 227 -7.85 17.05 3.80
C GLY A 227 -6.83 16.16 3.13
N MET A 228 -5.55 16.53 3.26
CA MET A 228 -4.44 15.92 2.55
C MET A 228 -3.41 15.26 3.48
N VAL A 229 -2.69 14.29 2.92
CA VAL A 229 -1.52 13.61 3.51
C VAL A 229 -0.37 13.55 2.50
N LEU A 230 0.85 13.37 2.98
CA LEU A 230 1.98 12.94 2.15
C LEU A 230 1.83 11.46 1.83
N MET A 231 2.32 11.04 0.66
CA MET A 231 2.28 9.64 0.24
C MET A 231 3.58 9.23 -0.46
N ASN A 232 3.98 7.98 -0.23
CA ASN A 232 5.03 7.30 -1.00
C ASN A 232 4.43 6.03 -1.64
N ASP A 233 4.25 6.05 -2.96
CA ASP A 233 3.79 4.89 -3.70
C ASP A 233 4.97 4.01 -4.16
N TRP A 234 5.44 3.16 -3.25
CA TRP A 234 6.62 2.33 -3.48
C TRP A 234 6.46 1.49 -4.73
N SER A 235 7.49 1.49 -5.55
CA SER A 235 7.39 0.97 -6.91
C SER A 235 8.51 0.00 -7.24
N ALA A 236 8.16 -1.17 -7.77
CA ALA A 236 9.10 -2.15 -8.31
C ALA A 236 9.11 -2.08 -9.85
N ARG A 237 9.97 -1.21 -10.41
CA ARG A 237 9.90 -0.78 -11.82
C ARG A 237 10.12 -1.91 -12.83
N ASP A 238 10.97 -2.87 -12.49
CA ASP A 238 11.26 -4.04 -13.32
C ASP A 238 10.10 -5.04 -13.37
N ILE A 239 9.41 -5.25 -12.25
CA ILE A 239 8.17 -6.03 -12.18
C ILE A 239 7.07 -5.29 -12.97
N GLN A 240 6.89 -4.00 -12.67
CA GLN A 240 5.90 -3.14 -13.31
C GLN A 240 6.05 -3.14 -14.83
N LYS A 241 7.27 -2.94 -15.36
CA LYS A 241 7.54 -2.93 -16.81
C LYS A 241 7.07 -4.23 -17.49
N TRP A 242 7.24 -5.37 -16.82
CA TRP A 242 6.88 -6.67 -17.40
C TRP A 242 5.37 -6.93 -17.37
N GLU A 243 4.67 -6.52 -16.31
CA GLU A 243 3.27 -6.89 -16.11
C GLU A 243 2.24 -5.89 -16.68
N TYR A 244 2.60 -4.61 -16.81
CA TYR A 244 1.58 -3.55 -16.90
C TYR A 244 0.80 -3.50 -18.22
N VAL A 245 1.28 -4.17 -19.26
CA VAL A 245 0.60 -4.16 -20.57
C VAL A 245 -0.33 -5.38 -20.66
N PRO A 246 -1.64 -5.20 -20.92
CA PRO A 246 -2.35 -3.93 -21.17
C PRO A 246 -3.10 -3.36 -19.95
N LEU A 247 -3.06 -4.02 -18.79
CA LEU A 247 -4.02 -3.80 -17.70
C LEU A 247 -3.63 -2.71 -16.69
N GLY A 248 -2.46 -2.09 -16.86
CA GLY A 248 -1.91 -1.12 -15.93
C GLY A 248 -1.08 -1.75 -14.80
N PRO A 249 -0.52 -0.92 -13.91
CA PRO A 249 0.31 -1.37 -12.80
C PRO A 249 -0.45 -2.29 -11.84
N PHE A 250 0.21 -3.33 -11.31
CA PHE A 250 -0.40 -4.25 -10.35
C PHE A 250 0.57 -4.66 -9.22
N LEU A 251 1.35 -5.74 -9.38
CA LEU A 251 2.31 -6.20 -8.37
C LEU A 251 3.51 -5.27 -8.21
N GLY A 252 3.79 -4.46 -9.23
CA GLY A 252 4.77 -3.40 -9.21
C GLY A 252 4.43 -2.26 -8.22
N LYS A 253 3.19 -2.20 -7.72
CA LYS A 253 2.68 -1.16 -6.82
C LYS A 253 2.08 -1.71 -5.51
N ASN A 254 1.43 -2.86 -5.55
CA ASN A 254 0.75 -3.42 -4.37
C ASN A 254 1.69 -3.96 -3.26
N LEU A 255 3.02 -3.84 -3.43
CA LEU A 255 4.03 -4.19 -2.42
C LEU A 255 3.90 -3.36 -1.13
N GLY A 256 3.34 -2.16 -1.22
CA GLY A 256 3.15 -1.26 -0.10
C GLY A 256 3.07 0.20 -0.55
N THR A 257 2.20 0.97 0.08
CA THR A 257 2.06 2.41 -0.12
C THR A 257 2.08 3.06 1.27
N SER A 258 2.94 4.06 1.51
CA SER A 258 3.03 4.70 2.83
C SER A 258 2.35 6.06 2.83
N ILE A 259 1.64 6.41 3.90
CA ILE A 259 1.08 7.77 4.09
C ILE A 259 1.51 8.39 5.43
N SER A 260 1.60 9.73 5.46
CA SER A 260 1.78 10.46 6.72
C SER A 260 0.52 10.34 7.60
N PRO A 261 0.67 10.31 8.94
CA PRO A 261 -0.46 10.03 9.84
C PRO A 261 -1.39 11.23 10.07
N TRP A 262 -0.94 12.45 9.77
CA TRP A 262 -1.66 13.69 10.04
C TRP A 262 -2.36 14.19 8.79
N VAL A 263 -3.69 14.20 8.81
CA VAL A 263 -4.54 14.73 7.75
C VAL A 263 -4.70 16.23 7.94
N VAL A 264 -4.02 17.02 7.10
CA VAL A 264 -4.14 18.49 7.12
C VAL A 264 -5.45 18.88 6.44
N PRO A 265 -6.40 19.52 7.15
CA PRO A 265 -7.71 19.85 6.56
C PRO A 265 -7.56 20.88 5.45
N MET A 266 -8.43 20.82 4.43
CA MET A 266 -8.40 21.77 3.31
C MET A 266 -8.50 23.23 3.77
N GLU A 267 -9.24 23.51 4.85
CA GLU A 267 -9.34 24.85 5.43
C GLU A 267 -7.99 25.40 5.95
N ALA A 268 -7.07 24.54 6.39
CA ALA A 268 -5.71 24.94 6.77
C ALA A 268 -4.81 25.21 5.56
N LEU A 269 -5.14 24.62 4.40
CA LEU A 269 -4.39 24.79 3.15
C LEU A 269 -4.90 25.97 2.31
N GLN A 270 -6.14 26.42 2.53
CA GLN A 270 -6.77 27.50 1.78
C GLN A 270 -5.92 28.79 1.67
N PRO A 271 -5.18 29.23 2.72
CA PRO A 271 -4.31 30.41 2.60
C PRO A 271 -3.15 30.26 1.61
N PHE A 272 -2.85 29.03 1.19
CA PHE A 272 -1.74 28.69 0.31
C PHE A 272 -2.20 28.28 -1.08
N VAL A 273 -3.46 28.54 -1.42
CA VAL A 273 -3.98 28.34 -2.77
C VAL A 273 -3.21 29.22 -3.76
N CYS A 274 -2.84 28.66 -4.91
CA CYS A 274 -2.11 29.34 -5.97
C CYS A 274 -2.75 29.08 -7.33
N GLU A 275 -2.26 29.78 -8.36
CA GLU A 275 -2.75 29.62 -9.73
C GLU A 275 -2.69 28.16 -10.19
N ASN A 276 -3.75 27.74 -10.88
CA ASN A 276 -3.77 26.45 -11.57
C ASN A 276 -2.77 26.47 -12.72
N VAL A 277 -2.14 25.33 -13.01
CA VAL A 277 -1.31 25.21 -14.21
C VAL A 277 -2.20 25.41 -15.45
N ALA A 278 -1.78 26.30 -16.36
CA ALA A 278 -2.52 26.55 -17.59
C ALA A 278 -2.65 25.27 -18.43
N GLN A 279 -3.86 24.96 -18.86
CA GLN A 279 -4.18 23.74 -19.60
C GLN A 279 -4.35 24.04 -21.09
N ASP A 280 -3.58 23.32 -21.91
CA ASP A 280 -3.63 23.39 -23.37
C ASP A 280 -3.52 21.97 -23.96
N PRO A 281 -4.57 21.45 -24.62
CA PRO A 281 -5.84 22.12 -24.94
C PRO A 281 -6.71 22.39 -23.72
N SER A 282 -7.72 23.26 -23.89
CA SER A 282 -8.76 23.44 -22.88
C SER A 282 -9.49 22.11 -22.64
N PRO A 283 -9.65 21.66 -21.39
CA PRO A 283 -10.40 20.44 -21.07
C PRO A 283 -11.86 20.51 -21.51
N PHE A 284 -12.55 19.37 -21.51
CA PHE A 284 -14.00 19.36 -21.68
C PHE A 284 -14.72 20.16 -20.57
N PRO A 285 -15.90 20.74 -20.85
CA PRO A 285 -16.59 21.63 -19.90
C PRO A 285 -16.75 21.08 -18.48
N TYR A 286 -17.00 19.78 -18.31
CA TYR A 286 -17.18 19.17 -16.98
C TYR A 286 -15.92 19.17 -16.10
N LEU A 287 -14.73 19.45 -16.66
CA LEU A 287 -13.46 19.60 -15.93
C LEU A 287 -13.01 21.05 -15.82
N GLN A 288 -13.75 22.00 -16.39
CA GLN A 288 -13.37 23.41 -16.35
C GLN A 288 -13.82 24.05 -15.04
N HIS A 289 -12.93 24.78 -14.38
CA HIS A 289 -13.25 25.62 -13.24
C HIS A 289 -12.35 26.87 -13.26
N SER A 290 -12.89 28.01 -12.81
CA SER A 290 -12.20 29.30 -12.86
C SER A 290 -11.48 29.67 -11.57
N ASP A 291 -11.83 29.02 -10.46
CA ASP A 291 -11.18 29.23 -9.18
C ASP A 291 -9.82 28.51 -9.12
N ASN A 292 -8.88 29.13 -8.42
CA ASN A 292 -7.59 28.54 -8.10
C ASN A 292 -7.78 27.38 -7.11
N TYR A 293 -7.17 26.24 -7.39
CA TYR A 293 -7.24 25.03 -6.57
C TYR A 293 -5.97 24.17 -6.65
N ASN A 294 -4.84 24.78 -7.03
CA ASN A 294 -3.51 24.27 -6.72
C ASN A 294 -3.01 24.89 -5.42
N PHE A 295 -2.02 24.27 -4.78
CA PHE A 295 -1.54 24.69 -3.46
C PHE A 295 -0.02 24.77 -3.44
N ASP A 296 0.53 25.86 -2.89
CA ASP A 296 1.97 26.00 -2.66
C ASP A 296 2.39 25.20 -1.42
N ILE A 297 2.67 23.92 -1.65
CA ILE A 297 3.14 22.97 -0.64
C ILE A 297 4.56 22.57 -1.03
N GLN A 298 5.54 23.03 -0.25
CA GLN A 298 6.94 22.66 -0.44
C GLN A 298 7.13 21.20 -0.05
N LEU A 299 7.75 20.41 -0.91
CA LEU A 299 7.94 18.98 -0.72
C LEU A 299 9.43 18.64 -0.80
N GLU A 300 9.88 17.79 0.12
CA GLU A 300 11.26 17.34 0.17
C GLU A 300 11.30 15.81 0.35
N VAL A 301 12.18 15.15 -0.41
CA VAL A 301 12.53 13.74 -0.22
C VAL A 301 13.97 13.64 0.23
N SER A 302 14.18 13.00 1.37
CA SER A 302 15.50 12.65 1.87
C SER A 302 15.73 11.14 1.85
N LEU A 303 16.98 10.76 1.64
CA LEU A 303 17.46 9.39 1.63
C LEU A 303 18.61 9.23 2.62
N LYS A 304 18.50 8.25 3.52
CA LYS A 304 19.55 7.79 4.43
C LYS A 304 20.02 6.41 3.98
N ALA A 305 21.31 6.21 3.72
CA ALA A 305 21.83 4.87 3.52
C ALA A 305 21.92 4.12 4.85
N GLU A 306 21.78 2.78 4.84
CA GLU A 306 21.80 1.95 6.07
C GLU A 306 23.03 2.20 6.96
N SER A 307 24.21 2.35 6.36
CA SER A 307 25.49 2.57 7.04
C SER A 307 25.77 4.03 7.38
N SER A 308 24.87 4.95 7.01
CA SER A 308 25.07 6.38 7.17
C SER A 308 24.30 6.91 8.36
N GLU A 309 24.82 7.95 9.01
CA GLU A 309 24.04 8.77 9.95
C GLU A 309 23.50 10.05 9.31
N ARG A 310 23.85 10.33 8.05
CA ARG A 310 23.47 11.57 7.36
C ARG A 310 22.30 11.32 6.41
N ASN A 311 21.25 12.12 6.57
CA ASN A 311 20.19 12.23 5.58
C ASN A 311 20.66 13.12 4.42
N THR A 312 20.43 12.69 3.18
CA THR A 312 20.67 13.53 2.00
C THR A 312 19.34 13.87 1.34
N VAL A 313 19.09 15.15 1.15
CA VAL A 313 17.94 15.61 0.35
C VAL A 313 18.23 15.35 -1.11
N ILE A 314 17.43 14.49 -1.74
CA ILE A 314 17.60 14.05 -3.12
C ILE A 314 16.56 14.67 -4.07
N SER A 315 15.48 15.24 -3.53
CA SER A 315 14.47 15.95 -4.32
C SER A 315 13.83 17.07 -3.51
N ARG A 316 13.66 18.25 -4.14
CA ARG A 316 12.85 19.36 -3.66
C ARG A 316 11.85 19.76 -4.73
N SER A 317 10.58 19.48 -4.49
CA SER A 317 9.49 19.73 -5.43
C SER A 317 8.39 20.55 -4.78
N ASN A 318 7.27 20.71 -5.46
CA ASN A 318 6.12 21.43 -4.93
C ASN A 318 4.81 20.91 -5.53
N PHE A 319 3.77 20.81 -4.71
CA PHE A 319 2.45 20.36 -5.17
C PHE A 319 1.82 21.31 -6.21
N LYS A 320 2.23 22.58 -6.28
CA LYS A 320 1.72 23.53 -7.28
C LYS A 320 2.01 23.17 -8.74
N TYR A 321 2.89 22.19 -8.98
CA TYR A 321 3.22 21.72 -10.33
C TYR A 321 2.19 20.75 -10.90
N MET A 322 1.20 20.30 -10.12
CA MET A 322 0.17 19.40 -10.62
C MET A 322 -0.66 20.06 -11.74
N TYR A 323 -0.74 19.38 -12.88
CA TYR A 323 -1.46 19.86 -14.07
C TYR A 323 -2.97 19.69 -13.94
N TRP A 324 -3.40 18.59 -13.32
CA TRP A 324 -4.79 18.34 -12.98
C TRP A 324 -5.01 18.60 -11.49
N THR A 325 -6.02 19.40 -11.17
CA THR A 325 -6.36 19.74 -9.77
C THR A 325 -7.11 18.59 -9.09
N MET A 326 -7.16 18.59 -7.76
CA MET A 326 -7.96 17.61 -7.01
C MET A 326 -9.45 17.68 -7.34
N LYS A 327 -9.98 18.87 -7.68
CA LYS A 327 -11.37 19.04 -8.15
C LYS A 327 -11.58 18.25 -9.45
N GLN A 328 -10.68 18.42 -10.41
CA GLN A 328 -10.74 17.70 -11.69
C GLN A 328 -10.59 16.19 -11.51
N GLN A 329 -9.68 15.74 -10.65
CA GLN A 329 -9.49 14.32 -10.33
C GLN A 329 -10.79 13.70 -9.77
N LEU A 330 -11.38 14.32 -8.75
CA LEU A 330 -12.59 13.82 -8.10
C LEU A 330 -13.81 13.85 -9.03
N THR A 331 -14.00 14.93 -9.79
CA THR A 331 -15.08 15.05 -10.78
C THR A 331 -14.92 14.04 -11.91
N HIS A 332 -13.71 13.87 -12.45
CA HIS A 332 -13.47 12.87 -13.49
C HIS A 332 -13.79 11.46 -13.00
N HIS A 333 -13.36 11.12 -11.79
CA HIS A 333 -13.53 9.77 -11.27
C HIS A 333 -15.00 9.41 -11.02
N SER A 334 -15.84 10.37 -10.63
CA SER A 334 -17.28 10.16 -10.46
C SER A 334 -18.12 10.31 -11.73
N ILE A 335 -17.55 10.77 -12.86
CA ILE A 335 -18.35 11.20 -14.03
C ILE A 335 -19.21 10.08 -14.63
N THR A 336 -18.78 8.82 -14.54
CA THR A 336 -19.53 7.65 -15.01
C THR A 336 -20.48 7.07 -13.95
N GLY A 337 -20.65 7.76 -12.82
CA GLY A 337 -21.49 7.32 -11.70
C GLY A 337 -20.76 6.49 -10.65
N CYS A 338 -19.42 6.46 -10.63
CA CYS A 338 -18.68 5.84 -9.52
C CYS A 338 -18.99 6.56 -8.21
N ASN A 339 -19.34 5.82 -7.16
CA ASN A 339 -19.60 6.36 -5.84
C ASN A 339 -18.32 6.42 -4.99
N PHE A 340 -18.30 7.35 -4.04
CA PHE A 340 -17.26 7.45 -3.02
C PHE A 340 -17.82 7.13 -1.64
N ASN A 341 -16.95 6.59 -0.79
CA ASN A 341 -17.17 6.40 0.63
C ASN A 341 -16.29 7.35 1.45
N SER A 342 -16.73 7.69 2.66
CA SER A 342 -15.92 8.44 3.62
C SER A 342 -14.64 7.69 3.95
N GLY A 343 -13.50 8.31 3.70
CA GLY A 343 -12.18 7.73 3.92
C GLY A 343 -11.53 7.10 2.68
N ASP A 344 -12.17 7.13 1.51
CA ASP A 344 -11.48 6.80 0.25
C ASP A 344 -10.31 7.76 0.03
N LEU A 345 -9.23 7.24 -0.55
CA LEU A 345 -7.97 7.96 -0.72
C LEU A 345 -7.64 8.13 -2.20
N LEU A 346 -7.46 9.37 -2.64
CA LEU A 346 -7.10 9.70 -4.02
C LEU A 346 -5.72 10.37 -4.03
N ALA A 347 -4.75 9.72 -4.67
CA ALA A 347 -3.38 10.20 -4.75
C ALA A 347 -3.10 10.96 -6.04
N SER A 348 -2.13 11.86 -5.99
CA SER A 348 -1.84 12.81 -7.07
C SER A 348 -1.23 12.16 -8.31
N GLY A 349 -0.61 11.00 -8.16
CA GLY A 349 0.49 10.57 -9.00
C GLY A 349 1.77 11.31 -8.65
N THR A 350 2.91 10.74 -9.05
CA THR A 350 4.25 11.27 -8.75
C THR A 350 4.39 12.75 -9.09
N ILE A 351 4.89 13.54 -8.13
CA ILE A 351 5.05 14.99 -8.22
C ILE A 351 6.47 15.33 -8.67
N SER A 352 6.63 15.66 -9.94
CA SER A 352 7.89 16.17 -10.50
C SER A 352 7.76 17.64 -10.88
N GLY A 353 8.78 18.44 -10.55
CA GLY A 353 8.93 19.79 -11.07
C GLY A 353 9.78 19.84 -12.35
N LYS A 354 10.05 21.06 -12.80
CA LYS A 354 10.73 21.32 -14.10
C LYS A 354 12.23 21.06 -14.07
N THR A 355 12.85 21.10 -12.90
CA THR A 355 14.30 20.94 -12.74
C THR A 355 14.64 19.51 -12.27
N PRO A 356 15.79 18.94 -12.66
CA PRO A 356 16.14 17.55 -12.30
C PRO A 356 16.19 17.27 -10.79
N ASP A 357 16.53 18.26 -9.97
CA ASP A 357 16.54 18.19 -8.51
C ASP A 357 15.13 18.27 -7.88
N SER A 358 14.09 18.36 -8.70
CA SER A 358 12.68 18.38 -8.29
C SER A 358 11.88 17.17 -8.80
N TYR A 359 12.56 16.16 -9.37
CA TYR A 359 11.91 14.94 -9.84
C TYR A 359 11.46 14.05 -8.68
N GLY A 360 10.28 13.45 -8.83
CA GLY A 360 9.57 12.74 -7.77
C GLY A 360 9.90 11.26 -7.63
N SER A 361 10.91 10.72 -8.34
CA SER A 361 11.27 9.31 -8.27
C SER A 361 12.76 9.06 -8.55
N MET A 362 13.32 7.95 -8.06
CA MET A 362 14.67 7.51 -8.47
C MET A 362 14.72 7.15 -9.94
N LEU A 363 13.63 6.65 -10.53
CA LEU A 363 13.53 6.42 -11.97
C LEU A 363 13.90 7.68 -12.77
N GLU A 364 13.36 8.83 -12.36
CA GLU A 364 13.64 10.12 -13.01
C GLU A 364 14.99 10.71 -12.60
N LEU A 365 15.31 10.74 -11.30
CA LEU A 365 16.57 11.29 -10.77
C LEU A 365 17.79 10.58 -11.38
N SER A 366 17.72 9.24 -11.49
CA SER A 366 18.77 8.42 -12.10
C SER A 366 18.61 8.27 -13.62
N TRP A 367 17.56 8.83 -14.21
CA TRP A 367 17.23 8.69 -15.62
C TRP A 367 17.31 7.23 -16.10
N LYS A 368 16.45 6.37 -15.54
CA LYS A 368 16.43 4.92 -15.78
C LYS A 368 17.78 4.24 -15.47
N GLY A 369 18.47 4.71 -14.45
CA GLY A 369 19.78 4.19 -14.02
C GLY A 369 20.97 4.56 -14.91
N THR A 370 20.82 5.53 -15.82
CA THR A 370 21.93 6.04 -16.65
C THR A 370 22.72 7.14 -15.94
N LYS A 371 22.13 7.81 -14.96
CA LYS A 371 22.74 8.81 -14.09
C LYS A 371 22.82 8.30 -12.66
N VAL A 372 23.65 8.94 -11.85
CA VAL A 372 23.89 8.58 -10.45
C VAL A 372 23.45 9.73 -9.54
N THR A 373 22.68 9.39 -8.51
CA THR A 373 22.39 10.28 -7.38
C THR A 373 23.45 10.06 -6.31
N THR A 374 24.27 11.09 -6.05
CA THR A 374 25.33 11.04 -5.03
C THR A 374 24.80 11.56 -3.69
N LEU A 375 24.98 10.79 -2.63
CA LEU A 375 24.58 11.15 -1.28
C LEU A 375 25.70 11.98 -0.60
N SER A 376 25.35 12.74 0.44
CA SER A 376 26.25 13.66 1.16
C SER A 376 27.44 12.99 1.86
N ASP A 377 27.42 11.67 1.98
CA ASP A 377 28.48 10.83 2.52
C ASP A 377 29.28 10.08 1.44
N GLY A 378 29.02 10.37 0.16
CA GLY A 378 29.68 9.78 -1.00
C GLY A 378 29.05 8.49 -1.51
N HIS A 379 28.02 7.94 -0.84
CA HIS A 379 27.30 6.79 -1.38
C HIS A 379 26.57 7.15 -2.68
N GLU A 380 26.53 6.22 -3.63
CA GLU A 380 25.83 6.40 -4.90
C GLU A 380 24.54 5.57 -4.95
N ARG A 381 23.51 6.12 -5.61
CA ARG A 381 22.23 5.44 -5.87
C ARG A 381 21.77 5.64 -7.31
N LYS A 382 21.12 4.60 -7.81
CA LYS A 382 20.32 4.61 -9.06
C LYS A 382 18.88 4.22 -8.75
N PHE A 383 18.74 3.22 -7.89
CA PHE A 383 17.50 2.76 -7.28
C PHE A 383 17.79 2.43 -5.80
N LEU A 384 16.74 2.20 -5.02
CA LEU A 384 16.83 1.96 -3.59
C LEU A 384 17.51 0.61 -3.28
N LYS A 385 18.40 0.62 -2.30
CA LYS A 385 19.01 -0.58 -1.70
C LYS A 385 18.25 -0.99 -0.45
N ASP A 386 18.48 -2.21 -0.01
CA ASP A 386 17.98 -2.65 1.30
C ASP A 386 18.63 -1.82 2.41
N GLY A 387 17.86 -1.50 3.44
CA GLY A 387 18.27 -0.67 4.57
C GLY A 387 18.27 0.84 4.32
N ASP A 388 18.05 1.29 3.08
CA ASP A 388 17.85 2.72 2.80
C ASP A 388 16.58 3.23 3.52
N GLU A 389 16.59 4.46 4.02
CA GLU A 389 15.41 5.13 4.58
C GLU A 389 15.00 6.27 3.67
N VAL A 390 13.79 6.19 3.11
CA VAL A 390 13.18 7.30 2.37
C VAL A 390 12.30 8.05 3.34
N THR A 391 12.45 9.37 3.42
CA THR A 391 11.56 10.24 4.20
C THR A 391 11.08 11.40 3.34
N ILE A 392 9.77 11.44 3.12
CA ILE A 392 9.07 12.56 2.52
C ILE A 392 8.62 13.51 3.64
N SER A 393 8.84 14.80 3.45
CA SER A 393 8.30 15.85 4.31
C SER A 393 7.69 16.97 3.46
N GLY A 394 6.73 17.69 4.03
CA GLY A 394 6.11 18.80 3.32
C GLY A 394 5.48 19.82 4.25
N TYR A 395 5.45 21.07 3.77
CA TYR A 395 4.84 22.18 4.48
C TYR A 395 4.48 23.33 3.55
N CYS A 396 3.44 24.09 3.93
CA CYS A 396 3.19 25.41 3.42
C CYS A 396 3.88 26.45 4.30
N GLN A 397 4.48 27.47 3.69
CA GLN A 397 5.18 28.53 4.40
C GLN A 397 4.28 29.76 4.54
N GLY A 398 3.89 30.09 5.76
CA GLY A 398 3.19 31.34 6.10
C GLY A 398 4.15 32.41 6.62
N ASP A 399 3.60 33.57 6.97
CA ASP A 399 4.36 34.65 7.61
C ASP A 399 4.64 34.32 9.08
N GLY A 400 5.85 33.84 9.36
CA GLY A 400 6.27 33.45 10.71
C GLY A 400 5.68 32.14 11.23
N TYR A 401 5.07 31.29 10.40
CA TYR A 401 4.57 29.96 10.77
C TYR A 401 4.61 28.99 9.59
N ARG A 402 4.42 27.68 9.88
CA ARG A 402 4.23 26.64 8.87
C ARG A 402 2.94 25.86 9.07
N VAL A 403 2.38 25.37 7.97
CA VAL A 403 1.35 24.32 7.98
C VAL A 403 2.00 23.07 7.38
N GLY A 404 2.48 22.18 8.25
CA GLY A 404 3.26 21.02 7.86
C GLY A 404 2.52 19.69 8.02
N PHE A 405 3.00 18.67 7.32
CA PHE A 405 2.36 17.36 7.22
C PHE A 405 3.03 16.27 8.09
N GLY A 406 3.93 16.66 8.99
CA GLY A 406 4.90 15.72 9.58
C GLY A 406 5.77 15.07 8.50
N THR A 407 5.91 13.74 8.56
CA THR A 407 6.71 12.96 7.61
C THR A 407 5.98 11.71 7.14
N CYS A 408 6.31 11.23 5.94
CA CYS A 408 6.01 9.90 5.44
C CYS A 408 7.32 9.16 5.17
N SER A 409 7.68 8.23 6.05
CA SER A 409 8.94 7.49 6.00
C SER A 409 8.75 5.97 5.86
N GLY A 410 9.74 5.28 5.32
CA GLY A 410 9.80 3.83 5.30
C GLY A 410 11.17 3.31 4.85
N LYS A 411 11.44 2.05 5.18
CA LYS A 411 12.72 1.37 4.88
C LYS A 411 12.51 0.12 4.06
N PRO A 412 13.07 0.02 2.84
CA PRO A 412 13.18 -1.24 2.12
C PRO A 412 13.97 -2.27 2.94
N SER A 413 13.40 -3.45 3.16
CA SER A 413 14.08 -4.56 3.83
C SER A 413 14.20 -5.78 2.92
N SER A 414 15.28 -6.55 3.06
CA SER A 414 15.49 -7.77 2.29
C SER A 414 14.33 -8.77 2.43
N PRO A 415 14.06 -9.60 1.40
CA PRO A 415 13.15 -10.71 1.55
C PRO A 415 13.64 -11.65 2.66
N SER A 416 12.78 -12.02 3.61
CA SER A 416 13.11 -13.05 4.61
C SER A 416 13.58 -14.34 3.90
N ARG A 417 14.70 -14.91 4.35
CA ARG A 417 15.33 -16.15 3.79
C ARG A 417 14.39 -17.35 3.66
N ALA A 418 13.22 -17.33 4.30
CA ALA A 418 12.22 -18.38 4.28
C ALA A 418 11.62 -18.68 2.90
N LEU A 419 11.63 -17.74 1.94
CA LEU A 419 11.05 -17.94 0.60
C LEU A 419 12.04 -18.51 -0.44
N THR A 420 13.34 -18.48 -0.16
CA THR A 420 14.37 -19.01 -1.06
C THR A 420 14.38 -20.55 -1.14
N SER A 421 13.71 -21.25 -0.23
CA SER A 421 13.69 -22.72 -0.21
C SER A 421 12.71 -23.36 -1.20
N TYR A 422 11.88 -22.58 -1.90
CA TYR A 422 10.95 -23.11 -2.91
C TYR A 422 11.59 -23.29 -4.31
N LEU A 423 12.80 -22.78 -4.54
CA LEU A 423 13.41 -22.70 -5.88
C LEU A 423 14.43 -23.80 -6.21
N SER A 424 14.34 -24.99 -5.60
CA SER A 424 15.06 -26.15 -6.12
C SER A 424 14.41 -27.51 -5.82
N LEU A 425 13.26 -27.77 -6.46
CA LEU A 425 12.85 -29.16 -6.73
C LEU A 425 13.95 -29.96 -7.46
N ALA A 426 14.89 -29.29 -8.13
CA ALA A 426 16.08 -29.88 -8.73
C ALA A 426 17.16 -30.33 -7.71
N GLU A 427 17.34 -29.63 -6.59
CA GLU A 427 18.30 -30.03 -5.54
C GLU A 427 17.69 -31.09 -4.61
N ILE A 428 16.38 -31.01 -4.35
CA ILE A 428 15.65 -32.07 -3.65
C ILE A 428 15.70 -33.37 -4.47
N ARG A 429 15.50 -33.33 -5.80
CA ARG A 429 15.66 -34.50 -6.69
C ARG A 429 17.09 -35.05 -6.68
N ARG A 430 18.13 -34.21 -6.66
CA ARG A 430 19.54 -34.65 -6.57
C ARG A 430 19.87 -35.30 -5.22
N SER A 431 19.30 -34.83 -4.12
CA SER A 431 19.49 -35.41 -2.79
C SER A 431 18.80 -36.79 -2.64
N TYR A 432 17.63 -36.97 -3.26
CA TYR A 432 16.91 -38.25 -3.26
C TYR A 432 17.58 -39.32 -4.15
N SER A 433 18.12 -38.95 -5.32
CA SER A 433 18.85 -39.90 -6.17
C SER A 433 20.17 -40.38 -5.56
N ARG A 434 20.87 -39.56 -4.75
CA ARG A 434 22.10 -39.97 -4.06
C ARG A 434 21.84 -40.87 -2.85
N ARG A 435 20.71 -40.71 -2.14
CA ARG A 435 20.35 -41.59 -1.01
C ARG A 435 19.88 -42.98 -1.45
N LYS A 436 19.33 -43.15 -2.66
CA LYS A 436 18.96 -44.48 -3.18
C LYS A 436 20.16 -45.36 -3.56
N TYR A 437 21.33 -44.78 -3.84
CA TYR A 437 22.52 -45.55 -4.24
C TYR A 437 23.38 -46.08 -3.07
N HIS A 438 23.14 -45.62 -1.83
CA HIS A 438 23.90 -46.05 -0.65
C HIS A 438 23.16 -47.00 0.30
N HIS A 439 21.93 -47.44 -0.04
CA HIS A 439 21.19 -48.43 0.77
C HIS A 439 20.90 -49.77 0.09
N ASN A 440 21.37 -50.00 -1.15
CA ASN A 440 21.28 -51.32 -1.80
C ASN A 440 22.66 -51.91 -2.12
N LYS A 441 23.51 -52.02 -1.10
CA LYS A 441 24.71 -52.86 -1.14
C LYS A 441 24.64 -53.98 -0.10
N ALA A 442 23.50 -54.67 -0.05
CA ALA A 442 23.36 -55.90 0.74
C ALA A 442 22.17 -56.76 0.28
N SER A 443 22.15 -57.22 -0.96
CA SER A 443 21.59 -58.55 -1.27
C SER A 443 22.14 -59.04 -2.61
N LYS A 444 22.79 -60.19 -2.55
CA LYS A 444 23.14 -61.01 -3.71
C LYS A 444 21.83 -61.51 -4.30
N HIS A 445 21.54 -61.24 -5.57
CA HIS A 445 20.97 -62.21 -6.50
C HIS A 445 21.13 -61.70 -7.94
N SER A 446 21.56 -62.62 -8.79
CA SER A 446 22.00 -62.50 -10.16
C SER A 446 20.86 -62.33 -11.18
N HIS A 447 21.17 -61.60 -12.27
CA HIS A 447 20.72 -61.75 -13.67
C HIS A 447 19.22 -61.94 -14.00
N LEU A 448 18.70 -61.08 -14.89
CA LEU A 448 18.38 -61.43 -16.29
C LEU A 448 17.82 -60.20 -17.03
N GLU A 449 18.61 -59.61 -17.92
CA GLU A 449 18.09 -58.78 -19.01
C GLU A 449 17.54 -59.72 -20.09
N SER A 450 16.23 -59.77 -20.29
CA SER A 450 15.64 -60.36 -21.48
C SER A 450 14.95 -59.27 -22.31
N LYS A 451 15.50 -59.08 -23.52
CA LYS A 451 14.92 -58.30 -24.61
C LYS A 451 13.55 -58.89 -24.98
N PHE A 452 12.49 -58.07 -24.96
CA PHE A 452 11.28 -58.34 -25.73
C PHE A 452 11.11 -57.27 -26.81
N LYS A 453 11.23 -57.70 -28.07
CA LYS A 453 10.72 -56.99 -29.24
C LYS A 453 9.19 -57.09 -29.21
N VAL A 454 8.51 -55.95 -29.31
CA VAL A 454 7.05 -55.91 -29.54
C VAL A 454 6.81 -55.95 -31.04
N SER A 455 6.07 -56.96 -31.49
CA SER A 455 5.46 -57.04 -32.82
C SER A 455 3.94 -57.03 -32.67
N GLY A 456 3.26 -56.18 -33.43
CA GLY A 456 1.90 -56.39 -33.93
C GLY A 456 0.72 -56.18 -32.96
N ASP A 457 -0.06 -55.15 -33.29
CA ASP A 457 -1.53 -55.06 -33.27
C ASP A 457 -2.30 -54.92 -31.93
N SER A 458 -2.74 -53.67 -31.74
CA SER A 458 -4.06 -53.14 -31.33
C SER A 458 -4.75 -53.55 -30.02
N LEU A 459 -4.93 -52.55 -29.13
CA LEU A 459 -6.19 -52.16 -28.44
C LEU A 459 -6.01 -50.74 -27.83
N PRO A 460 -7.07 -49.93 -27.65
CA PRO A 460 -6.93 -48.47 -27.52
C PRO A 460 -6.85 -47.98 -26.07
N TYR A 461 -6.08 -46.90 -25.89
CA TYR A 461 -6.15 -45.96 -24.76
C TYR A 461 -5.37 -46.28 -23.46
N GLU A 462 -4.05 -46.43 -23.54
CA GLU A 462 -3.16 -46.13 -22.39
C GLU A 462 -1.99 -45.23 -22.83
N ARG A 463 -1.70 -44.18 -22.05
CA ARG A 463 -0.60 -43.24 -22.33
C ARG A 463 0.74 -43.93 -22.03
N PRO A 464 1.83 -43.69 -22.79
CA PRO A 464 3.04 -44.52 -22.73
C PRO A 464 3.97 -44.29 -21.51
N HIS A 465 3.48 -43.72 -20.40
CA HIS A 465 4.34 -43.29 -19.29
C HIS A 465 3.94 -43.75 -17.89
N ASP A 466 2.93 -44.59 -17.73
CA ASP A 466 2.58 -45.13 -16.42
C ASP A 466 3.38 -46.42 -16.14
N VAL A 467 4.47 -46.27 -15.37
CA VAL A 467 5.19 -47.41 -14.78
C VAL A 467 4.37 -47.92 -13.59
N HIS A 468 3.63 -49.00 -13.78
CA HIS A 468 2.92 -49.66 -12.69
C HIS A 468 3.84 -50.65 -11.95
N ASN A 469 4.21 -50.32 -10.72
CA ASN A 469 4.87 -51.26 -9.83
C ASN A 469 3.81 -52.17 -9.20
N TYR A 470 3.74 -53.42 -9.64
CA TYR A 470 2.88 -54.42 -9.03
C TYR A 470 3.57 -55.02 -7.80
N LEU A 471 2.96 -54.84 -6.63
CA LEU A 471 3.42 -55.42 -5.36
C LEU A 471 3.16 -56.93 -5.37
N ASN A 472 4.22 -57.73 -5.21
CA ASN A 472 4.14 -59.18 -5.46
C ASN A 472 4.14 -60.01 -4.17
N SER A 473 4.38 -59.40 -3.01
CA SER A 473 4.28 -60.07 -1.71
C SER A 473 3.19 -59.45 -0.83
N HIS A 474 2.64 -60.27 0.07
CA HIS A 474 1.64 -59.83 1.05
C HIS A 474 2.21 -58.75 1.99
N GLU A 475 3.49 -58.84 2.33
CA GLU A 475 4.19 -57.90 3.22
C GLU A 475 4.38 -56.52 2.56
N GLU A 476 4.73 -56.49 1.27
CA GLU A 476 4.81 -55.26 0.47
C GLU A 476 3.44 -54.57 0.31
N GLN A 477 2.38 -55.38 0.16
CA GLN A 477 1.01 -54.88 0.10
C GLN A 477 0.60 -54.27 1.45
N GLU A 478 0.95 -54.90 2.56
CA GLU A 478 0.63 -54.42 3.91
C GLU A 478 1.36 -53.10 4.25
N GLU A 479 2.64 -52.97 3.90
CA GLU A 479 3.39 -51.70 4.08
C GLU A 479 2.82 -50.58 3.20
N CYS A 480 2.47 -50.88 1.95
CA CYS A 480 1.83 -49.90 1.06
C CYS A 480 0.47 -49.46 1.62
N HIS A 481 -0.29 -50.40 2.18
CA HIS A 481 -1.58 -50.12 2.82
C HIS A 481 -1.42 -49.22 4.05
N LYS A 482 -0.44 -49.49 4.92
CA LYS A 482 -0.10 -48.66 6.09
C LYS A 482 0.32 -47.24 5.67
N ALA A 483 1.14 -47.12 4.63
CA ALA A 483 1.58 -45.82 4.11
C ALA A 483 0.42 -45.02 3.48
N ALA A 484 -0.49 -45.68 2.76
CA ALA A 484 -1.68 -45.07 2.18
C ALA A 484 -2.65 -44.58 3.28
N LEU A 485 -2.90 -45.40 4.31
CA LEU A 485 -3.69 -45.02 5.48
C LEU A 485 -3.09 -43.83 6.24
N HIS A 486 -1.77 -43.81 6.46
CA HIS A 486 -1.09 -42.68 7.10
C HIS A 486 -1.23 -41.37 6.29
N LYS A 487 -1.12 -41.45 4.96
CA LYS A 487 -1.25 -40.28 4.07
C LYS A 487 -2.70 -39.78 3.99
N CYS A 488 -3.68 -40.68 3.98
CA CYS A 488 -5.09 -40.33 4.08
C CYS A 488 -5.42 -39.70 5.44
N GLY A 489 -4.88 -40.24 6.55
CA GLY A 489 -5.02 -39.66 7.89
C GLY A 489 -4.43 -38.25 8.01
N GLN A 490 -3.24 -38.01 7.43
CA GLN A 490 -2.64 -36.68 7.36
C GLN A 490 -3.47 -35.68 6.55
N THR A 491 -4.10 -36.14 5.47
CA THR A 491 -4.98 -35.32 4.63
C THR A 491 -6.27 -34.98 5.39
N PHE A 492 -6.81 -35.94 6.13
CA PHE A 492 -7.99 -35.77 6.97
C PHE A 492 -7.75 -34.76 8.12
N LEU A 493 -6.63 -34.87 8.84
CA LEU A 493 -6.29 -33.91 9.91
C LEU A 493 -6.15 -32.47 9.41
N ARG A 494 -5.67 -32.28 8.18
CA ARG A 494 -5.60 -30.96 7.55
C ARG A 494 -6.99 -30.44 7.17
N ALA A 495 -7.88 -31.30 6.68
CA ALA A 495 -9.26 -30.94 6.36
C ALA A 495 -10.06 -30.60 7.64
N GLN A 496 -9.90 -31.37 8.72
CA GLN A 496 -10.54 -31.08 10.01
C GLN A 496 -10.07 -29.75 10.62
N LYS A 497 -8.78 -29.43 10.48
CA LYS A 497 -8.23 -28.14 10.89
C LYS A 497 -8.82 -26.99 10.06
N LEU A 498 -9.03 -27.18 8.75
CA LEU A 498 -9.71 -26.22 7.87
C LEU A 498 -11.19 -26.02 8.26
N LEU A 499 -11.91 -27.10 8.60
CA LEU A 499 -13.31 -27.05 9.02
C LEU A 499 -13.50 -26.37 10.39
N SER A 500 -12.52 -26.47 11.30
CA SER A 500 -12.56 -25.74 12.58
C SER A 500 -12.58 -24.21 12.44
N TYR A 501 -12.23 -23.68 11.26
CA TYR A 501 -12.33 -22.26 10.93
C TYR A 501 -13.69 -21.85 10.31
N LEU A 502 -14.56 -22.81 9.96
CA LEU A 502 -15.78 -22.57 9.19
C LEU A 502 -17.09 -22.66 10.00
N HIS A 503 -17.06 -23.04 11.29
CA HIS A 503 -18.21 -23.08 12.22
C HIS A 503 -19.52 -23.68 11.65
N ASP A 504 -19.44 -24.73 10.82
CA ASP A 504 -20.61 -25.41 10.27
C ASP A 504 -20.61 -26.89 10.68
N GLU A 505 -21.59 -27.31 11.49
CA GLU A 505 -21.69 -28.66 12.05
C GLU A 505 -22.32 -29.70 11.09
N ASN A 506 -22.73 -29.29 9.88
CA ASN A 506 -23.49 -30.15 8.96
C ASN A 506 -22.69 -30.75 7.79
N ILE A 507 -21.36 -30.71 7.81
CA ILE A 507 -20.52 -31.25 6.72
C ILE A 507 -20.05 -32.68 7.05
N ASP A 508 -20.63 -33.69 6.38
CA ASP A 508 -20.18 -35.09 6.44
C ASP A 508 -19.08 -35.34 5.39
N PHE A 509 -17.88 -35.75 5.83
CA PHE A 509 -16.73 -35.97 4.95
C PHE A 509 -16.45 -37.47 4.79
N ARG A 510 -16.41 -37.95 3.53
CA ARG A 510 -16.05 -39.33 3.20
C ARG A 510 -14.77 -39.38 2.40
N THR A 511 -13.83 -40.21 2.82
CA THR A 511 -12.61 -40.51 2.05
C THR A 511 -12.60 -41.98 1.65
N ARG A 512 -12.53 -42.23 0.34
CA ARG A 512 -12.25 -43.57 -0.20
C ARG A 512 -10.75 -43.72 -0.42
N CYS A 513 -10.17 -44.76 0.16
CA CYS A 513 -8.80 -45.17 -0.12
C CYS A 513 -8.87 -46.52 -0.85
N GLY A 514 -8.21 -46.64 -2.00
CA GLY A 514 -8.21 -47.87 -2.78
C GLY A 514 -6.79 -48.26 -3.17
N VAL A 515 -6.49 -49.55 -3.09
CA VAL A 515 -5.23 -50.12 -3.55
C VAL A 515 -5.55 -51.07 -4.71
N ARG A 516 -4.85 -50.90 -5.84
CA ARG A 516 -4.97 -51.83 -6.99
C ARG A 516 -3.94 -52.94 -6.82
N THR A 517 -4.40 -54.17 -6.69
CA THR A 517 -3.56 -55.37 -6.68
C THR A 517 -3.69 -56.10 -8.02
N LYS A 518 -2.85 -57.10 -8.27
CA LYS A 518 -2.89 -57.90 -9.51
C LYS A 518 -4.23 -58.66 -9.70
N SER A 519 -5.02 -58.87 -8.65
CA SER A 519 -6.30 -59.57 -8.68
C SER A 519 -7.52 -58.64 -8.80
N GLY A 520 -7.34 -57.32 -8.74
CA GLY A 520 -8.43 -56.33 -8.84
C GLY A 520 -8.22 -55.09 -7.97
N ARG A 521 -9.17 -54.16 -8.00
CA ARG A 521 -9.19 -52.97 -7.14
C ARG A 521 -9.94 -53.30 -5.85
N GLU A 522 -9.27 -53.19 -4.71
CA GLU A 522 -9.92 -53.22 -3.40
C GLU A 522 -10.11 -51.80 -2.91
N ASP A 523 -11.37 -51.39 -2.71
CA ASP A 523 -11.75 -50.09 -2.18
C ASP A 523 -12.21 -50.24 -0.72
N LEU A 524 -11.63 -49.46 0.18
CA LEU A 524 -12.05 -49.36 1.57
C LEU A 524 -12.83 -48.04 1.78
N ASP A 525 -14.08 -48.18 2.24
CA ASP A 525 -14.95 -47.06 2.59
C ASP A 525 -14.78 -46.78 4.09
N ILE A 526 -14.03 -45.73 4.42
CA ILE A 526 -13.73 -45.38 5.81
C ILE A 526 -14.76 -44.33 6.27
N ARG A 527 -15.58 -44.71 7.26
CA ARG A 527 -16.55 -43.81 7.92
C ARG A 527 -16.08 -43.47 9.33
N PRO A 528 -16.27 -42.23 9.80
CA PRO A 528 -15.86 -41.86 11.14
C PRO A 528 -16.83 -42.45 12.19
N THR A 529 -16.28 -42.94 13.30
CA THR A 529 -16.95 -42.98 14.61
C THR A 529 -16.33 -41.91 15.50
N LYS A 530 -17.13 -41.25 16.34
CA LYS A 530 -16.72 -40.06 17.12
C LYS A 530 -15.69 -40.32 18.25
N ASN A 531 -15.09 -41.51 18.34
CA ASN A 531 -14.06 -41.85 19.32
C ASN A 531 -12.72 -42.14 18.65
#